data_AF-A0A7W4YIH8-F1
#
_entry.id   AF-A0A7W4YIH8-F1
#
_cell.length_a   1.000
_cell.length_b   1.000
_cell.length_c   1.000
_cell.angle_alpha   90.00
_cell.angle_beta   90.00
_cell.angle_gamma   90.00
#
_symmetry.space_group_name_H-M   'P 1'
#
loop_
_entity.id
_entity.type
_entity.pdbx_description
1 polymer ?
#
loop_
_entity_poly.entity_id
_entity_poly.type
_entity_poly.pdbx_seq_one_letter_code
_entity_poly.pdbx_strand_id
1 'polypeptide(L)'
;MTVYLHDSQGVWIAFRSDPRGRYLFNPDGDWIGWFPWDDDEVVTPSGSYLGTVRGDRLFTEDGHRYRGDPGYPGAPGYPGQAAYPGAASFASLPAGCQDVAGALLWPRLAS
;
A
#
# COMPACT_ATOMS: atom_id res chain seq x y z
N MET A 1 -14.82 -3.00 6.89
CA MET A 1 -15.19 -2.46 5.56
C MET A 1 -13.91 -2.33 4.75
N THR A 2 -13.88 -2.81 3.50
CA THR A 2 -12.66 -2.74 2.68
C THR A 2 -12.30 -1.29 2.37
N VAL A 3 -11.02 -0.95 2.51
CA VAL A 3 -10.44 0.33 2.08
C VAL A 3 -9.69 0.09 0.79
N TYR A 4 -9.96 0.89 -0.23
CA TYR A 4 -9.29 0.84 -1.53
C TYR A 4 -8.33 2.02 -1.65
N LEU A 5 -7.15 1.76 -2.21
CA LEU A 5 -6.11 2.76 -2.41
C LEU A 5 -5.78 2.84 -3.90
N HIS A 6 -5.63 4.07 -4.36
CA HIS A 6 -5.33 4.38 -5.75
C HIS A 6 -4.01 5.15 -5.88
N ASP A 7 -3.47 5.19 -7.10
CA ASP A 7 -2.37 6.07 -7.47
C ASP A 7 -2.88 7.48 -7.81
N SER A 8 -1.97 8.38 -8.22
CA SER A 8 -2.28 9.76 -8.61
C SER A 8 -3.25 9.85 -9.80
N GLN A 9 -3.24 8.86 -10.70
CA GLN A 9 -4.11 8.79 -11.86
C GLN A 9 -5.48 8.19 -11.53
N GLY A 10 -5.69 7.72 -10.30
CA GLY A 10 -6.92 7.09 -9.85
C GLY A 10 -7.01 5.61 -10.20
N VAL A 11 -5.90 4.96 -10.56
CA VAL A 11 -5.83 3.51 -10.78
C VAL A 11 -5.84 2.81 -9.44
N TRP A 12 -6.70 1.81 -9.28
CA TRP A 12 -6.72 1.00 -8.06
C TRP A 12 -5.48 0.10 -7.98
N ILE A 13 -4.68 0.28 -6.94
CA ILE A 13 -3.38 -0.38 -6.78
C ILE A 13 -3.24 -1.20 -5.51
N ALA A 14 -4.10 -0.99 -4.51
CA ALA A 14 -4.05 -1.77 -3.27
C ALA A 14 -5.36 -1.72 -2.48
N PHE A 15 -5.53 -2.63 -1.54
CA PHE A 15 -6.64 -2.60 -0.60
C PHE A 15 -6.26 -3.13 0.79
N ARG A 16 -7.04 -2.72 1.79
CA ARG A 16 -7.07 -3.28 3.14
C ARG A 16 -8.43 -3.89 3.38
N SER A 17 -8.50 -5.08 3.95
CA SER A 17 -9.79 -5.73 4.26
C SER A 17 -10.60 -5.00 5.33
N ASP A 18 -9.94 -4.17 6.15
CA ASP A 18 -10.54 -3.36 7.21
C ASP A 18 -9.82 -2.01 7.35
N PRO A 19 -10.48 -0.91 7.80
CA PRO A 19 -9.83 0.39 7.97
C PRO A 19 -8.75 0.41 9.04
N ARG A 20 -8.75 -0.55 9.97
CA ARG A 20 -7.67 -0.80 10.93
C ARG A 20 -6.91 -2.08 10.63
N GLY A 21 -7.09 -2.63 9.43
CA GLY A 21 -6.41 -3.84 8.98
C GLY A 21 -4.89 -3.61 8.92
N ARG A 22 -4.12 -4.49 9.55
CA ARG A 22 -2.65 -4.40 9.60
C ARG A 22 -1.98 -4.62 8.24
N TYR A 23 -2.63 -5.35 7.33
CA TYR A 23 -2.02 -5.81 6.09
C TYR A 23 -2.58 -5.09 4.87
N LEU A 24 -1.70 -4.85 3.90
CA LEU A 24 -1.99 -4.25 2.61
C LEU A 24 -1.80 -5.28 1.50
N PHE A 25 -2.80 -5.38 0.62
CA PHE A 25 -2.81 -6.33 -0.49
C PHE A 25 -2.90 -5.60 -1.82
N ASN A 26 -2.32 -6.15 -2.88
CA ASN A 26 -2.54 -5.67 -4.24
C ASN A 26 -3.92 -6.14 -4.78
N PRO A 27 -4.38 -5.68 -5.96
CA PRO A 27 -5.71 -6.03 -6.49
C PRO A 27 -5.93 -7.53 -6.71
N ASP A 28 -4.85 -8.29 -6.87
CA ASP A 28 -4.90 -9.75 -7.04
C ASP A 28 -4.99 -10.50 -5.69
N GLY A 29 -4.83 -9.79 -4.56
CA GLY A 29 -4.87 -10.36 -3.22
C GLY A 29 -3.51 -10.80 -2.67
N ASP A 30 -2.39 -10.46 -3.33
CA ASP A 30 -1.07 -10.71 -2.75
C ASP A 30 -0.77 -9.72 -1.65
N TRP A 31 -0.11 -10.21 -0.61
CA TRP A 31 0.42 -9.37 0.45
C TRP A 31 1.63 -8.57 -0.05
N ILE A 32 1.50 -7.25 -0.09
CA ILE A 32 2.55 -6.32 -0.56
C ILE A 32 3.12 -5.44 0.54
N GLY A 33 2.48 -5.38 1.71
CA GLY A 33 2.97 -4.56 2.81
C GLY A 33 2.08 -4.57 4.04
N TRP A 34 2.48 -3.84 5.07
CA TRP A 34 1.75 -3.78 6.32
C TRP A 34 2.04 -2.48 7.08
N PHE A 35 1.19 -2.16 8.06
CA PHE A 35 1.22 -0.95 8.88
C PHE A 35 1.80 -1.26 10.27
N PRO A 36 3.09 -0.97 10.52
CA PRO A 36 3.77 -1.38 11.75
C PRO A 36 3.55 -0.44 12.93
N TRP A 37 3.25 0.84 12.70
CA TRP A 37 3.18 1.87 13.74
C TRP A 37 1.77 2.38 14.05
N ASP A 38 0.73 1.65 13.61
CA ASP A 38 -0.69 2.04 13.77
C ASP A 38 -1.01 3.44 13.19
N ASP A 39 -0.26 3.84 12.17
CA ASP A 39 -0.42 5.06 11.40
C ASP A 39 -0.61 4.73 9.91
N ASP A 40 -0.49 5.74 9.05
CA ASP A 40 -0.69 5.62 7.61
C ASP A 40 0.56 5.12 6.85
N GLU A 41 1.67 4.83 7.56
CA GLU A 41 2.91 4.39 6.93
C GLU A 41 2.87 2.89 6.64
N VAL A 42 3.24 2.53 5.42
CA VAL A 42 3.29 1.15 4.93
C VAL A 42 4.73 0.76 4.67
N VAL A 43 5.10 -0.41 5.15
CA VAL A 43 6.34 -1.08 4.79
C VAL A 43 6.07 -2.34 3.97
N THR A 44 7.03 -2.73 3.12
CA THR A 44 7.04 -4.01 2.41
C THR A 44 7.02 -5.19 3.40
N PRO A 45 6.80 -6.45 2.95
CA PRO A 45 6.88 -7.61 3.84
C PRO A 45 8.27 -7.78 4.48
N SER A 46 9.31 -7.22 3.86
CA SER A 46 10.68 -7.18 4.39
C SER A 46 10.97 -6.02 5.34
N GLY A 47 10.00 -5.13 5.58
CA GLY A 47 10.14 -3.99 6.50
C GLY A 47 10.75 -2.74 5.87
N SER A 48 10.97 -2.70 4.56
CA SER A 48 11.42 -1.49 3.86
C SER A 48 10.25 -0.55 3.59
N TYR A 49 10.47 0.77 3.59
CA TYR A 49 9.42 1.73 3.29
C TYR A 49 8.80 1.45 1.90
N LEU A 50 7.47 1.36 1.85
CA LEU A 50 6.70 1.17 0.62
C LEU A 50 5.97 2.46 0.24
N GLY A 51 5.38 3.15 1.22
CA GLY A 51 4.62 4.36 0.99
C GLY A 51 3.85 4.84 2.22
N THR A 52 3.19 5.98 2.07
CA THR A 52 2.30 6.57 3.06
C THR A 52 0.90 6.70 2.46
N VAL A 53 -0.12 6.27 3.20
CA VAL A 53 -1.52 6.49 2.84
C VAL A 53 -1.90 7.95 3.09
N ARG A 54 -2.53 8.60 2.12
CA ARG A 54 -3.07 9.94 2.24
C ARG A 54 -4.49 9.97 1.70
N GLY A 55 -5.47 9.77 2.59
CA GLY A 55 -6.87 9.59 2.19
C GLY A 55 -7.07 8.23 1.50
N ASP A 56 -7.49 8.24 0.25
CA ASP A 56 -7.68 7.05 -0.61
C ASP A 56 -6.50 6.85 -1.59
N ARG A 57 -5.34 7.45 -1.29
CA ARG A 57 -4.14 7.38 -2.12
C ARG A 57 -2.98 6.74 -1.38
N LEU A 58 -2.11 6.05 -2.12
CA LEU A 58 -0.85 5.52 -1.61
C LEU A 58 0.30 6.08 -2.44
N PHE A 59 1.21 6.81 -1.78
CA PHE A 59 2.37 7.44 -2.42
C PHE A 59 3.67 7.04 -1.74
N THR A 60 4.77 7.04 -2.49
CA THR A 60 6.12 6.96 -1.92
C THR A 60 6.71 8.36 -1.77
N GLU A 61 7.45 8.59 -0.69
CA GLU A 61 8.11 9.87 -0.39
C GLU A 61 9.63 9.77 -0.57
N ASP A 62 10.23 10.62 -1.41
CA ASP A 62 11.67 10.60 -1.74
C ASP A 62 12.59 10.93 -0.54
N GLY A 63 12.02 11.50 0.53
CA GLY A 63 12.73 11.93 1.75
C GLY A 63 12.31 11.21 3.02
N HIS A 64 11.68 10.04 2.91
CA HIS A 64 11.23 9.28 4.08
C HIS A 64 12.41 8.96 5.02
N ARG A 65 12.23 9.23 6.31
CA ARG A 65 13.26 8.95 7.32
C ARG A 65 13.01 7.57 7.91
N TYR A 66 14.05 6.73 7.91
CA TYR A 66 14.00 5.43 8.56
C TYR A 66 13.54 5.52 10.02
N ARG A 67 12.55 4.71 10.39
CA ARG A 67 11.90 4.72 11.71
C ARG A 67 12.35 3.58 12.63
N GLY A 68 13.35 2.82 12.23
CA GLY A 68 13.77 1.61 12.92
C GLY A 68 13.19 0.35 12.28
N ASP A 69 13.67 -0.79 12.75
CA ASP A 69 13.24 -2.10 12.24
C ASP A 69 11.84 -2.40 12.79
N PRO A 70 10.83 -2.62 11.92
CA PRO A 70 9.47 -2.87 12.37
C PRO A 70 9.26 -4.32 12.86
N GLY A 71 10.23 -5.22 12.67
CA GLY A 71 10.08 -6.66 12.90
C GLY A 71 9.23 -7.35 11.82
N TYR A 72 9.02 -8.66 11.99
CA TYR A 72 8.16 -9.44 11.09
C TYR A 72 6.77 -9.62 11.73
N PRO A 73 5.67 -9.21 11.07
CA PRO A 73 4.32 -9.26 11.65
C PRO A 73 3.69 -10.66 11.63
N GLY A 74 4.33 -11.63 10.96
CA GLY A 74 3.70 -12.87 10.53
C GLY A 74 2.98 -12.70 9.19
N ALA A 75 3.04 -13.72 8.33
CA ALA A 75 2.32 -13.67 7.06
C ALA A 75 0.81 -13.67 7.31
N PRO A 76 0.03 -12.82 6.61
CA PRO A 76 -1.41 -12.85 6.71
C PRO A 76 -2.01 -14.10 6.08
N GLY A 77 -3.21 -14.47 6.54
CA GLY A 77 -4.07 -15.37 5.76
C GLY A 77 -4.57 -14.69 4.49
N TYR A 78 -5.08 -15.49 3.55
CA TYR A 78 -5.67 -14.98 2.32
C TYR A 78 -6.83 -14.00 2.63
N PRO A 79 -6.81 -12.77 2.09
CA PRO A 79 -7.80 -11.74 2.43
C PRO A 79 -9.19 -11.97 1.82
N GLY A 80 -9.33 -12.97 0.93
CA GLY A 80 -10.48 -13.08 0.04
C GLY A 80 -10.32 -12.20 -1.20
N GLN A 81 -11.25 -12.35 -2.15
CA GLN A 81 -11.28 -11.53 -3.35
C GLN A 81 -11.97 -10.19 -3.05
N ALA A 82 -11.27 -9.08 -3.31
CA ALA A 82 -11.85 -7.75 -3.23
C ALA A 82 -12.67 -7.43 -4.49
N ALA A 83 -13.81 -6.75 -4.31
CA ALA A 83 -14.58 -6.25 -5.44
C ALA A 83 -13.85 -5.07 -6.09
N TYR A 84 -13.96 -4.93 -7.41
CA TYR A 84 -13.38 -3.79 -8.12
C TYR A 84 -14.08 -2.49 -7.69
N PRO A 85 -13.35 -1.50 -7.13
CA PRO A 85 -13.95 -0.26 -6.62
C PRO A 85 -14.23 0.80 -7.68
N GLY A 86 -13.83 0.56 -8.94
CA GLY A 86 -13.76 1.60 -9.96
C GLY A 86 -12.48 2.43 -9.88
N ALA A 87 -12.28 3.27 -10.89
CA ALA A 87 -11.22 4.27 -10.91
C ALA A 87 -11.63 5.49 -10.07
N ALA A 88 -10.67 6.06 -9.34
CA ALA A 88 -10.85 7.34 -8.68
C ALA A 88 -10.55 8.51 -9.64
N SER A 89 -10.87 9.74 -9.23
CA SER A 89 -10.47 10.92 -9.98
C SER A 89 -8.95 11.16 -9.88
N PHE A 90 -8.38 11.82 -10.89
CA PHE A 90 -7.01 12.32 -10.81
C PHE A 90 -6.79 13.15 -9.53
N ALA A 91 -5.62 12.96 -8.91
CA ALA A 91 -5.15 13.74 -7.78
C ALA A 91 -3.70 14.14 -8.04
N SER A 92 -3.40 15.45 -7.93
CA SER A 92 -2.03 15.93 -8.05
C SER A 92 -1.13 15.33 -6.98
N LEU A 93 0.08 14.91 -7.37
CA LEU A 93 1.08 14.42 -6.44
C LEU A 93 1.49 15.55 -5.46
N PRO A 94 1.47 15.30 -4.15
CA PRO A 94 2.07 16.22 -3.19
C PRO A 94 3.57 16.41 -3.45
N ALA A 95 4.12 17.55 -3.03
CA ALA A 95 5.56 17.81 -3.21
C ALA A 95 6.42 16.73 -2.53
N GLY A 96 7.40 16.20 -3.26
CA GLY A 96 8.28 15.12 -2.78
C GLY A 96 7.64 13.73 -2.74
N CYS A 97 6.44 13.57 -3.30
CA CYS A 97 5.76 12.29 -3.43
C CYS A 97 5.75 11.80 -4.88
N GLN A 98 5.76 10.49 -5.05
CA GLN A 98 5.63 9.79 -6.32
C GLN A 98 4.63 8.63 -6.19
N ASP A 99 4.14 8.13 -7.32
CA ASP A 99 3.36 6.89 -7.32
C ASP A 99 4.25 5.70 -6.96
N VAL A 100 3.69 4.72 -6.24
CA VAL A 100 4.45 3.53 -5.84
C VAL A 100 4.86 2.73 -7.07
N ALA A 101 6.14 2.38 -7.15
CA ALA A 101 6.68 1.62 -8.26
C ALA A 101 5.94 0.29 -8.44
N GLY A 102 5.52 -0.01 -9.68
CA GLY A 102 4.77 -1.24 -9.99
C GLY A 102 5.49 -2.53 -9.57
N ALA A 103 6.83 -2.54 -9.55
CA ALA A 103 7.63 -3.68 -9.08
C ALA A 103 7.41 -4.00 -7.59
N LEU A 104 7.04 -3.00 -6.76
CA LEU A 104 6.69 -3.21 -5.35
C LEU A 104 5.24 -3.68 -5.18
N LEU A 105 4.36 -3.30 -6.11
CA LEU A 105 2.93 -3.63 -6.10
C LEU A 105 2.65 -5.04 -6.69
N TRP A 106 3.48 -5.49 -7.63
CA TRP A 106 3.41 -6.82 -8.24
C TRP A 106 4.78 -7.51 -8.24
N PRO A 107 5.33 -7.85 -7.06
CA PRO A 107 6.69 -8.39 -6.95
C PRO A 107 6.89 -9.71 -7.71
N ARG A 108 5.83 -10.51 -7.90
CA ARG A 108 5.88 -11.75 -8.69
C ARG A 108 6.16 -11.53 -10.19
N LEU A 109 5.91 -10.33 -10.72
CA LEU A 109 6.11 -10.00 -12.13
C LEU A 109 7.50 -9.40 -12.40
N ALA A 110 8.27 -9.11 -11.36
CA ALA A 110 9.58 -8.46 -11.45
C ALA A 110 10.77 -9.44 -11.54
N SER A 111 10.50 -10.74 -11.74
CA SER A 111 11.52 -11.82 -11.84
C SER A 111 11.99 -12.08 -13.27
#